data_AF-A0A661C227-F1
#
_entry.id   AF-A0A661C227-F1
#
_cell.length_a   1.000
_cell.length_b   1.000
_cell.length_c   1.000
_cell.angle_alpha   90.00
_cell.angle_beta   90.00
_cell.angle_gamma   90.00
#
_symmetry.space_group_name_H-M   'P 1'
#
loop_
_entity.id
_entity.type
_entity.pdbx_description
1 polymer ?
#
loop_
_entity_poly.entity_id
_entity_poly.type
_entity_poly.pdbx_seq_one_letter_code
_entity_poly.pdbx_strand_id
1 'polypeptide(L)'
;KLERERQVAEKKRIAEEKRIAEEKRKAEEERLRRAAEKAEFERALLEEERREEEAKKQAARAARLQTQLQQYTMQIKEQVNNSWLRPVNTTAGQSCEVFVTQTMSGEVIDVRVQACTSDNAFQRSIERAVRKASPLPLPPDPELFDREIHFKFTPR
;
A
#
# COMPACT_ATOMS: atom_id res chain seq x y z
N LYS A 1 -12.34 -79.30 35.26
CA LYS A 1 -10.97 -78.78 35.06
C LYS A 1 -10.82 -78.14 33.67
N LEU A 2 -11.17 -78.88 32.61
CA LEU A 2 -11.13 -78.44 31.20
C LEU A 2 -11.93 -77.17 30.87
N GLU A 3 -13.14 -76.99 31.42
CA GLU A 3 -13.97 -75.78 31.18
C GLU A 3 -13.39 -74.51 31.79
N ARG A 4 -12.78 -74.60 32.98
CA ARG A 4 -12.08 -73.46 33.59
C ARG A 4 -10.85 -73.06 32.77
N GLU A 5 -10.13 -74.03 32.22
CA GLU A 5 -8.98 -73.77 31.33
C GLU A 5 -9.41 -73.09 30.01
N ARG A 6 -10.53 -73.53 29.41
CA ARG A 6 -11.11 -72.88 28.22
C ARG A 6 -11.60 -71.45 28.50
N GLN A 7 -12.27 -71.22 29.63
CA GLN A 7 -12.72 -69.88 30.02
C GLN A 7 -11.55 -68.92 30.30
N VAL A 8 -10.46 -69.42 30.89
CA VAL A 8 -9.25 -68.62 31.11
C VAL A 8 -8.54 -68.31 29.80
N ALA A 9 -8.44 -69.28 28.88
CA ALA A 9 -7.85 -69.07 27.55
C ALA A 9 -8.65 -68.04 26.73
N GLU A 10 -9.98 -68.12 26.74
CA GLU A 10 -10.85 -67.19 26.03
C GLU A 10 -10.76 -65.77 26.60
N LYS A 11 -10.78 -65.62 27.94
CA LYS A 11 -10.58 -64.32 28.58
C LYS A 11 -9.22 -63.70 28.25
N LYS A 12 -8.16 -64.50 28.14
CA LYS A 12 -6.83 -64.03 27.73
C LYS A 12 -6.80 -63.57 26.28
N ARG A 13 -7.46 -64.28 25.36
CA ARG A 13 -7.57 -63.89 23.95
C ARG A 13 -8.33 -62.58 23.77
N ILE A 14 -9.48 -62.45 24.43
CA ILE A 14 -10.29 -61.22 24.38
C ILE A 14 -9.52 -60.03 24.98
N ALA A 15 -8.79 -60.26 26.09
CA ALA A 15 -7.97 -59.21 26.70
C ALA A 15 -6.82 -58.76 25.77
N GLU A 16 -6.15 -59.70 25.11
CA GLU A 16 -5.07 -59.40 24.17
C GLU A 16 -5.58 -58.71 22.90
N GLU A 17 -6.69 -59.17 22.32
CA GLU A 17 -7.33 -58.51 21.17
C GLU A 17 -7.75 -57.07 21.50
N LYS A 18 -8.29 -56.83 22.69
CA LYS A 18 -8.61 -55.47 23.16
C LYS A 18 -7.37 -54.60 23.32
N ARG A 19 -6.28 -55.14 23.86
CA ARG A 19 -5.00 -54.41 24.02
C ARG A 19 -4.42 -54.01 22.65
N ILE A 20 -4.39 -54.93 21.70
CA ILE A 20 -3.91 -54.68 20.33
C ILE A 20 -4.80 -53.65 19.62
N ALA A 21 -6.12 -53.74 19.78
CA ALA A 21 -7.05 -52.78 19.19
C ALA A 21 -6.88 -51.37 19.79
N GLU A 22 -6.67 -51.26 21.11
CA GLU A 22 -6.42 -49.98 21.78
C GLU A 22 -5.07 -49.37 21.37
N GLU A 23 -4.01 -50.17 21.28
CA GLU A 23 -2.69 -49.73 20.81
C GLU A 23 -2.76 -49.23 19.35
N LYS A 24 -3.44 -49.96 18.46
CA LYS A 24 -3.66 -49.52 17.08
C LYS A 24 -4.43 -48.20 17.01
N ARG A 25 -5.48 -48.04 17.81
CA ARG A 25 -6.26 -46.79 17.86
C ARG A 25 -5.41 -45.61 18.33
N LYS A 26 -4.60 -45.80 19.38
CA LYS A 26 -3.69 -44.75 19.89
C LYS A 26 -2.63 -44.37 18.86
N ALA A 27 -2.03 -45.36 18.18
CA ALA A 27 -1.05 -45.11 17.13
C ALA A 27 -1.64 -44.37 15.93
N GLU A 28 -2.89 -44.70 15.54
CA GLU A 28 -3.58 -44.00 14.46
C GLU A 28 -3.97 -42.56 14.85
N GLU A 29 -4.47 -42.35 16.06
CA GLU A 29 -4.78 -41.01 16.59
C GLU A 29 -3.53 -40.12 16.66
N GLU A 30 -2.41 -40.66 17.13
CA GLU A 30 -1.14 -39.93 17.16
C GLU A 30 -0.64 -39.61 15.75
N ARG A 31 -0.78 -40.54 14.79
CA ARG A 31 -0.42 -40.31 13.39
C ARG A 31 -1.27 -39.20 12.77
N LEU A 32 -2.58 -39.22 13.01
CA LEU A 32 -3.52 -38.20 12.54
C LEU A 32 -3.20 -36.83 13.16
N ARG A 33 -2.91 -36.80 14.47
CA ARG A 33 -2.53 -35.58 15.17
C ARG A 33 -1.24 -34.98 14.60
N ARG A 34 -0.18 -35.78 14.45
CA ARG A 34 1.09 -35.34 13.85
C ARG A 34 0.92 -34.86 12.41
N ALA A 35 0.05 -35.53 11.63
CA ALA A 35 -0.26 -35.11 10.26
C ALA A 35 -1.01 -33.77 10.22
N ALA A 36 -1.96 -33.56 11.14
CA ALA A 36 -2.69 -32.31 11.28
C ALA A 36 -1.75 -31.15 11.71
N GLU A 37 -0.90 -31.38 12.72
CA GLU A 37 0.09 -30.38 13.17
C GLU A 37 1.07 -30.01 12.05
N LYS A 38 1.54 -30.99 11.27
CA LYS A 38 2.41 -30.72 10.11
C LYS A 38 1.68 -29.91 9.02
N ALA A 39 0.43 -30.25 8.74
CA ALA A 39 -0.37 -29.53 7.75
C ALA A 39 -0.70 -28.10 8.20
N GLU A 40 -0.94 -27.88 9.49
CA GLU A 40 -1.14 -26.55 10.07
C GLU A 40 0.13 -25.72 9.98
N PHE A 41 1.28 -26.29 10.35
CA PHE A 41 2.58 -25.62 10.24
C PHE A 41 2.91 -25.23 8.80
N GLU A 42 2.68 -26.12 7.83
CA GLU A 42 2.92 -25.85 6.41
C GLU A 42 1.99 -24.74 5.88
N ARG A 43 0.70 -24.74 6.29
CA ARG A 43 -0.22 -23.66 5.95
C ARG A 43 0.20 -22.33 6.55
N ALA A 44 0.68 -22.32 7.79
CA ALA A 44 1.17 -21.11 8.45
C ALA A 44 2.39 -20.54 7.72
N LEU A 45 3.34 -21.40 7.31
CA LEU A 45 4.52 -20.99 6.56
C LEU A 45 4.14 -20.37 5.19
N LEU A 46 3.24 -21.03 4.45
CA LEU A 46 2.77 -20.53 3.15
C LEU A 46 2.01 -19.20 3.28
N GLU A 47 1.23 -19.03 4.34
CA GLU A 47 0.51 -17.78 4.61
C GLU A 47 1.48 -16.65 4.92
N GLU A 48 2.52 -16.90 5.72
CA GLU A 48 3.56 -15.92 6.01
C GLU A 48 4.36 -15.53 4.76
N GLU A 49 4.80 -16.50 3.94
CA GLU A 49 5.45 -16.20 2.64
C GLU A 49 4.56 -15.35 1.74
N ARG A 50 3.25 -15.67 1.68
CA ARG A 50 2.30 -14.90 0.87
C ARG A 50 2.15 -13.45 1.38
N ARG A 51 2.10 -13.26 2.70
CA ARG A 51 2.05 -11.93 3.33
C ARG A 51 3.32 -11.13 3.06
N GLU A 52 4.48 -11.76 3.16
CA GLU A 52 5.76 -11.11 2.85
C GLU A 52 5.83 -10.68 1.39
N GLU A 53 5.43 -11.55 0.46
CA GLU A 53 5.40 -11.23 -0.97
C GLU A 53 4.39 -10.13 -1.30
N GLU A 54 3.21 -10.14 -0.67
CA GLU A 54 2.25 -9.06 -0.82
C GLU A 54 2.79 -7.74 -0.28
N ALA A 55 3.41 -7.75 0.91
CA ALA A 55 4.02 -6.57 1.50
C ALA A 55 5.14 -6.00 0.61
N LYS A 56 6.00 -6.85 0.04
CA LYS A 56 7.04 -6.43 -0.92
C LYS A 56 6.43 -5.79 -2.16
N LYS A 57 5.37 -6.38 -2.73
CA LYS A 57 4.67 -5.82 -3.90
C LYS A 57 4.02 -4.47 -3.59
N GLN A 58 3.38 -4.34 -2.43
CA GLN A 58 2.78 -3.09 -1.97
C GLN A 58 3.86 -2.01 -1.77
N ALA A 59 4.98 -2.34 -1.12
CA ALA A 59 6.10 -1.42 -0.94
C ALA A 59 6.71 -0.95 -2.27
N ALA A 60 6.91 -1.88 -3.22
CA ALA A 60 7.42 -1.55 -4.55
C ALA A 60 6.44 -0.63 -5.33
N ARG A 61 5.13 -0.89 -5.24
CA ARG A 61 4.10 -0.04 -5.84
C ARG A 61 4.10 1.35 -5.21
N ALA A 62 4.15 1.45 -3.89
CA ALA A 62 4.21 2.72 -3.17
C ALA A 62 5.45 3.56 -3.56
N ALA A 63 6.62 2.94 -3.64
CA ALA A 63 7.85 3.61 -4.07
C ALA A 63 7.77 4.12 -5.52
N ARG A 64 7.17 3.33 -6.42
CA ARG A 64 6.93 3.75 -7.81
C ARG A 64 5.99 4.95 -7.88
N LEU A 65 4.85 4.87 -7.18
CA LEU A 65 3.86 5.95 -7.13
C LEU A 65 4.46 7.23 -6.53
N GLN A 66 5.29 7.13 -5.48
CA GLN A 66 5.98 8.27 -4.90
C GLN A 66 6.93 8.95 -5.90
N THR A 67 7.69 8.16 -6.66
CA THR A 67 8.60 8.68 -7.71
C THR A 67 7.81 9.40 -8.80
N GLN A 68 6.71 8.79 -9.26
CA GLN A 68 5.81 9.37 -10.25
C GLN A 68 5.13 10.66 -9.73
N LEU A 69 4.75 10.71 -8.46
CA LEU A 69 4.17 11.90 -7.81
C LEU A 69 5.17 13.07 -7.78
N GLN A 70 6.43 12.78 -7.47
CA GLN A 70 7.49 13.78 -7.50
C GLN A 70 7.73 14.32 -8.91
N GLN A 71 7.79 13.43 -9.92
CA GLN A 71 7.90 13.82 -11.32
C GLN A 71 6.73 14.70 -11.76
N TYR A 72 5.50 14.29 -11.42
CA TYR A 72 4.29 15.03 -11.71
C TYR A 72 4.31 16.44 -11.08
N THR A 73 4.65 16.52 -9.79
CA THR A 73 4.78 17.80 -9.07
C THR A 73 5.85 18.70 -9.70
N MET A 74 6.97 18.15 -10.14
CA MET A 74 8.02 18.91 -10.82
C MET A 74 7.55 19.45 -12.17
N GLN A 75 6.84 18.65 -12.96
CA GLN A 75 6.28 19.08 -14.24
C GLN A 75 5.28 20.22 -14.07
N ILE A 76 4.39 20.15 -13.07
CA ILE A 76 3.47 21.25 -12.73
C ILE A 76 4.26 22.51 -12.40
N LYS A 77 5.23 22.42 -11.48
CA LYS A 77 6.05 23.57 -11.06
C LYS A 77 6.80 24.18 -12.24
N GLU A 78 7.34 23.35 -13.13
CA GLU A 78 8.04 23.80 -14.33
C GLU A 78 7.10 24.52 -15.30
N GLN A 79 5.93 23.94 -15.59
CA GLN A 79 4.94 24.54 -16.49
C GLN A 79 4.41 25.88 -15.96
N VAL A 80 4.15 25.97 -14.65
CA VAL A 80 3.77 27.22 -13.98
C VAL A 80 4.91 28.23 -14.04
N ASN A 81 6.15 27.82 -13.76
CA ASN A 81 7.32 28.71 -13.83
C ASN A 81 7.58 29.22 -15.25
N ASN A 82 7.43 28.39 -16.27
CA ASN A 82 7.56 28.77 -17.68
C ASN A 82 6.44 29.74 -18.11
N SER A 83 5.26 29.63 -17.50
CA SER A 83 4.13 30.52 -17.74
C SER A 83 4.20 31.82 -16.92
N TRP A 84 5.09 31.88 -15.92
CA TRP A 84 5.18 32.98 -14.98
C TRP A 84 5.94 34.17 -15.56
N LEU A 85 5.27 35.33 -15.59
CA LEU A 85 5.86 36.60 -16.00
C LEU A 85 6.40 37.31 -14.76
N ARG A 86 7.73 37.31 -14.60
CA ARG A 86 8.42 37.91 -13.47
C ARG A 86 8.13 39.42 -13.37
N PRO A 87 7.48 39.89 -12.29
CA PRO A 87 7.34 41.32 -12.02
C PRO A 87 8.69 41.99 -11.73
N VAL A 88 8.83 43.27 -12.08
CA VAL A 88 10.07 44.05 -11.86
C VAL A 88 10.51 44.16 -10.40
N ASN A 89 9.58 44.02 -9.45
CA ASN A 89 9.81 44.09 -8.00
C ASN A 89 10.03 42.71 -7.36
N THR A 90 10.37 41.69 -8.14
CA THR A 90 10.61 40.34 -7.62
C THR A 90 12.01 40.24 -7.02
N THR A 91 12.08 39.87 -5.74
CA THR A 91 13.34 39.66 -5.01
C THR A 91 13.59 38.15 -4.82
N ALA A 92 14.86 37.76 -4.72
CA ALA A 92 15.23 36.38 -4.38
C ALA A 92 14.66 35.99 -3.00
N GLY A 93 14.20 34.75 -2.86
CA GLY A 93 13.66 34.20 -1.61
C GLY A 93 12.15 34.40 -1.40
N GLN A 94 11.43 34.99 -2.35
CA GLN A 94 9.97 35.08 -2.31
C GLN A 94 9.35 33.69 -2.50
N SER A 95 8.31 33.38 -1.73
CA SER A 95 7.57 32.13 -1.89
C SER A 95 6.11 32.29 -1.47
N CYS A 96 5.25 31.47 -2.07
CA CYS A 96 3.82 31.41 -1.78
C CYS A 96 3.34 29.97 -1.79
N GLU A 97 2.31 29.69 -1.00
CA GLU A 97 1.54 28.45 -1.10
C GLU A 97 0.42 28.62 -2.14
N VAL A 98 0.32 27.67 -3.06
CA VAL A 98 -0.62 27.72 -4.19
C VAL A 98 -1.51 26.49 -4.13
N PHE A 99 -2.81 26.73 -4.07
CA PHE A 99 -3.86 25.72 -4.14
C PHE A 99 -4.54 25.84 -5.50
N VAL A 100 -4.56 24.74 -6.26
CA VAL A 100 -5.12 24.69 -7.60
C VAL A 100 -6.21 23.64 -7.64
N THR A 101 -7.38 23.99 -8.15
CA THR A 101 -8.44 23.03 -8.43
C THR A 101 -8.45 22.74 -9.93
N GLN A 102 -8.34 21.47 -10.31
CA GLN A 102 -8.29 21.08 -11.72
C GLN A 102 -9.32 20.01 -12.10
N THR A 103 -9.60 19.87 -13.39
CA THR A 103 -10.36 18.75 -13.96
C THR A 103 -9.48 17.53 -14.20
N MET A 104 -10.08 16.38 -14.51
CA MET A 104 -9.36 15.17 -14.95
C MET A 104 -8.54 15.37 -16.24
N SER A 105 -8.89 16.36 -17.05
CA SER A 105 -8.15 16.77 -18.25
C SER A 105 -7.02 17.76 -17.95
N GLY A 106 -6.80 18.13 -16.69
CA GLY A 106 -5.78 19.09 -16.28
C GLY A 106 -6.20 20.55 -16.42
N GLU A 107 -7.46 20.85 -16.78
CA GLU A 107 -7.92 22.23 -16.89
C GLU A 107 -8.05 22.87 -15.53
N VAL A 108 -7.49 24.07 -15.37
CA VAL A 108 -7.52 24.81 -14.11
C VAL A 108 -8.88 25.48 -13.93
N ILE A 109 -9.60 25.09 -12.88
CA ILE A 109 -10.91 25.65 -12.50
C ILE A 109 -10.69 26.86 -11.59
N ASP A 110 -9.93 26.67 -10.52
CA ASP A 110 -9.70 27.69 -9.50
C ASP A 110 -8.24 27.72 -9.03
N VAL A 111 -7.82 28.89 -8.57
CA VAL A 111 -6.47 29.12 -8.03
C VAL A 111 -6.59 30.02 -6.82
N ARG A 112 -6.04 29.56 -5.69
CA ARG A 112 -5.92 30.33 -4.46
C ARG A 112 -4.46 30.38 -4.05
N VAL A 113 -3.97 31.58 -3.75
CA VAL A 113 -2.61 31.80 -3.29
C VAL A 113 -2.65 32.31 -1.85
N GLN A 114 -1.89 31.67 -0.97
CA GLN A 114 -1.85 31.98 0.47
C GLN A 114 -0.40 31.95 0.99
N ALA A 115 -0.22 32.38 2.25
CA ALA A 115 1.05 32.30 2.98
C ALA A 115 2.26 32.87 2.20
N CYS A 116 2.04 34.00 1.52
CA CYS A 116 3.07 34.64 0.73
C CYS A 116 4.03 35.50 1.55
N THR A 117 5.30 35.44 1.22
CA THR A 117 6.33 36.31 1.83
C THR A 117 6.45 37.69 1.15
N SER A 118 5.55 38.02 0.22
CA SER A 118 5.66 39.18 -0.67
C SER A 118 4.33 39.87 -0.97
N ASP A 119 4.42 40.99 -1.70
CA ASP A 119 3.32 41.88 -2.02
C ASP A 119 2.24 41.25 -2.91
N ASN A 120 1.03 41.83 -2.86
CA ASN A 120 -0.11 41.43 -3.70
C ASN A 120 0.19 41.36 -5.21
N ALA A 121 1.14 42.14 -5.71
CA ALA A 121 1.55 42.09 -7.12
C ALA A 121 2.19 40.74 -7.49
N PHE A 122 2.97 40.15 -6.59
CA PHE A 122 3.57 38.84 -6.78
C PHE A 122 2.52 37.74 -6.75
N GLN A 123 1.59 37.79 -5.78
CA GLN A 123 0.49 36.83 -5.65
C GLN A 123 -0.36 36.77 -6.94
N ARG A 124 -0.79 37.93 -7.43
CA ARG A 124 -1.54 38.03 -8.70
C ARG A 124 -0.75 37.55 -9.90
N SER A 125 0.57 37.74 -9.91
CA SER A 125 1.41 37.22 -10.99
C SER A 125 1.44 35.68 -10.99
N ILE A 126 1.51 35.06 -9.82
CA ILE A 126 1.44 33.60 -9.67
C ILE A 126 0.08 33.07 -10.10
N GLU A 127 -1.03 33.68 -9.64
CA GLU A 127 -2.38 33.28 -10.03
C GLU A 127 -2.56 33.28 -11.56
N ARG A 128 -2.04 34.33 -12.22
CA ARG A 128 -2.05 34.44 -13.68
C ARG A 128 -1.20 33.36 -14.34
N ALA A 129 -0.03 33.06 -13.78
CA ALA A 129 0.86 32.02 -14.30
C ALA A 129 0.21 30.63 -14.24
N VAL A 130 -0.45 30.30 -13.12
CA VAL A 130 -1.15 29.01 -12.97
C VAL A 130 -2.32 28.91 -13.94
N ARG A 131 -3.14 29.96 -14.07
CA ARG A 131 -4.24 29.95 -15.06
C ARG A 131 -3.73 29.85 -16.50
N LYS A 132 -2.61 30.52 -16.81
CA LYS A 132 -1.95 30.46 -18.13
C LYS A 132 -1.31 29.09 -18.40
N ALA A 133 -0.88 28.39 -17.37
CA ALA A 133 -0.34 27.05 -17.46
C ALA A 133 -1.41 25.99 -17.77
N SER A 134 -2.71 26.34 -17.80
CA SER A 134 -3.78 25.41 -18.17
C SER A 134 -3.70 24.98 -19.64
N PRO A 135 -3.86 23.69 -19.96
CA PRO A 135 -4.04 22.57 -19.04
C PRO A 135 -2.73 22.15 -18.38
N LEU A 136 -2.79 21.86 -17.08
CA LEU A 136 -1.70 21.27 -16.31
C LEU A 136 -1.36 19.87 -16.86
N PRO A 137 -0.12 19.39 -16.68
CA PRO A 137 0.26 18.08 -17.18
C PRO A 137 -0.57 17.01 -16.48
N LEU A 138 -0.81 15.89 -17.14
CA LEU A 138 -1.55 14.79 -16.54
C LEU A 138 -0.61 13.93 -15.69
N PRO A 139 -1.08 13.37 -14.56
CA PRO A 139 -0.27 12.44 -13.80
C PRO A 139 0.04 11.20 -14.66
N PRO A 140 1.24 10.63 -14.55
CA PRO A 140 1.63 9.44 -15.31
C PRO A 140 0.88 8.18 -14.87
N ASP A 141 0.25 8.22 -13.70
CA ASP A 141 -0.63 7.18 -13.16
C ASP A 141 -1.95 7.82 -12.71
N PRO A 142 -3.12 7.31 -13.14
CA PRO A 142 -4.42 7.85 -12.73
C PRO A 142 -4.64 7.86 -11.21
N GLU A 143 -3.99 6.97 -10.46
CA GLU A 143 -4.10 6.93 -8.99
C GLU A 143 -3.47 8.16 -8.31
N LEU A 144 -2.59 8.87 -9.01
CA LEU A 144 -1.95 10.09 -8.51
C LEU A 144 -2.76 11.35 -8.83
N PHE A 145 -3.87 11.22 -9.54
CA PHE A 145 -4.74 12.34 -9.80
C PHE A 145 -5.37 12.84 -8.50
N ASP A 146 -5.18 14.12 -8.22
CA ASP A 146 -5.95 14.84 -7.22
C ASP A 146 -6.64 16.03 -7.87
N ARG A 147 -7.89 16.30 -7.46
CA ARG A 147 -8.65 17.46 -7.89
C ARG A 147 -8.05 18.74 -7.31
N GLU A 148 -7.50 18.66 -6.10
CA GLU A 148 -6.86 19.78 -5.43
C GLU A 148 -5.35 19.55 -5.34
N ILE A 149 -4.58 20.41 -6.01
CA ILE A 149 -3.12 20.37 -5.97
C ILE A 149 -2.64 21.47 -5.05
N HIS A 150 -1.78 21.12 -4.09
CA HIS A 150 -1.09 22.08 -3.25
C HIS A 150 0.42 22.00 -3.51
N PHE A 151 1.02 23.14 -3.86
CA PHE A 151 2.48 23.24 -3.93
C PHE A 151 2.97 24.63 -3.49
N LYS A 152 4.18 24.65 -2.93
CA LYS A 152 4.92 25.88 -2.70
C LYS A 152 5.59 26.34 -3.99
N PHE A 153 5.26 27.54 -4.43
CA PHE A 153 5.92 28.21 -5.55
C PHE A 153 7.09 29.05 -5.05
N THR A 154 8.27 28.79 -5.60
CA THR A 154 9.48 29.58 -5.39
C THR A 154 10.05 29.93 -6.75
N PRO A 155 10.16 31.22 -7.12
CA PRO A 155 10.83 31.66 -8.34
C PRO A 155 12.23 31.07 -8.43
N ARG A 156 12.59 30.51 -9.60
CA ARG A 156 13.98 30.14 -9.88
C ARG A 156 14.86 31.35 -10.15
#